data_AF-A0A536GZT7-F1
#
_entry.id   AF-A0A536GZT7-F1
#
_cell.length_a   1.000
_cell.length_b   1.000
_cell.length_c   1.000
_cell.angle_alpha   90.00
_cell.angle_beta   90.00
_cell.angle_gamma   90.00
#
_symmetry.space_group_name_H-M   'P 1'
#
loop_
_entity.id
_entity.type
_entity.pdbx_description
1 polymer ?
#
loop_
_entity_poly.entity_id
_entity_poly.type
_entity_poly.pdbx_seq_one_letter_code
_entity_poly.pdbx_strand_id
1 'polypeptide(L)'
;MRKFPVSVVRFGIGKELRLYPDELVITGVEEDQEIRLRLESIQRLILMPGDPNPSRLILMADLDDDTTVILAEGMSNARDFGAMLPRIREFCPDMQFDPPDMEEQLRQALNNKRAWTLTCYGTFILVCILLYVVYLVVAYIGAHH
;
A
#
# COMPACT_ATOMS: atom_id res chain seq x y z
N MET A 1 15.31 23.56 -14.42
CA MET A 1 15.83 22.87 -13.22
C MET A 1 15.13 21.53 -13.10
N ARG A 2 15.86 20.41 -12.93
CA ARG A 2 15.22 19.12 -12.62
C ARG A 2 14.59 19.25 -11.23
N LYS A 3 13.25 19.34 -11.17
CA LYS A 3 12.54 19.20 -9.90
C LYS A 3 12.76 17.77 -9.41
N PHE A 4 13.27 17.62 -8.20
CA PHE A 4 13.37 16.31 -7.55
C PHE A 4 12.05 16.06 -6.81
N PRO A 5 11.50 14.84 -6.89
CA PRO A 5 10.31 14.49 -6.12
C PRO A 5 10.64 14.54 -4.62
N VAL A 6 9.75 15.13 -3.84
CA VAL A 6 9.84 15.20 -2.38
C VAL A 6 9.62 13.82 -1.76
N SER A 7 8.71 13.04 -2.34
CA SER A 7 8.47 11.66 -1.93
C SER A 7 8.07 10.82 -3.14
N VAL A 8 8.45 9.54 -3.12
CA VAL A 8 8.12 8.57 -4.16
C VAL A 8 7.57 7.32 -3.50
N VAL A 9 6.37 6.92 -3.89
CA VAL A 9 5.65 5.76 -3.37
C VAL A 9 5.44 4.77 -4.50
N ARG A 10 6.01 3.57 -4.34
CA ARG A 10 5.81 2.46 -5.28
C ARG A 10 4.60 1.65 -4.85
N PHE A 11 3.55 1.65 -5.66
CA PHE A 11 2.27 1.04 -5.28
C PHE A 11 1.89 -0.18 -6.13
N GLY A 12 2.65 -0.47 -7.19
CA GLY A 12 2.50 -1.65 -8.05
C GLY A 12 3.75 -1.93 -8.87
N ILE A 13 3.70 -2.94 -9.74
CA ILE A 13 4.80 -3.24 -10.67
C ILE A 13 4.84 -2.10 -11.70
N GLY A 14 5.95 -1.35 -11.72
CA GLY A 14 6.12 -0.23 -12.64
C GLY A 14 5.17 0.95 -12.40
N LYS A 15 4.43 0.98 -11.28
CA LYS A 15 3.55 2.11 -10.92
C LYS A 15 4.14 2.89 -9.74
N GLU A 16 4.38 4.18 -9.95
CA GLU A 16 4.98 5.09 -8.96
C GLU A 16 4.11 6.35 -8.80
N LEU A 17 3.91 6.75 -7.55
CA LEU A 17 3.30 8.02 -7.16
C LEU A 17 4.42 8.94 -6.67
N ARG A 18 4.59 10.08 -7.31
CA ARG A 18 5.64 11.06 -7.02
C ARG A 18 5.00 12.36 -6.55
N LEU A 19 5.36 12.76 -5.34
CA LEU A 19 4.95 14.04 -4.77
C LEU A 19 6.01 15.08 -5.10
N TYR A 20 5.60 16.16 -5.74
CA TYR A 20 6.35 17.40 -5.88
C TYR A 20 5.72 18.48 -5.00
N PRO A 21 6.38 19.63 -4.79
CA PRO A 21 5.82 20.69 -3.93
C PRO A 21 4.51 21.28 -4.46
N ASP A 22 4.29 21.24 -5.77
CA ASP A 22 3.16 21.86 -6.46
C ASP A 22 2.27 20.87 -7.23
N GLU A 23 2.78 19.67 -7.52
CA GLU A 23 2.08 18.65 -8.29
C GLU A 23 2.23 17.24 -7.69
N LEU A 24 1.19 16.43 -7.90
CA LEU A 24 1.18 14.99 -7.66
C LEU A 24 1.20 14.30 -9.01
N VAL A 25 2.24 13.49 -9.25
CA VAL A 25 2.46 12.81 -10.53
C VAL A 25 2.38 11.31 -10.35
N ILE A 26 1.56 10.66 -11.15
CA ILE A 26 1.44 9.21 -11.20
C ILE A 26 2.03 8.74 -12.52
N THR A 27 2.97 7.80 -12.46
CA THR A 27 3.53 7.16 -13.65
C THR A 27 3.30 5.66 -13.61
N GLY A 28 2.66 5.12 -14.64
CA GLY A 28 2.50 3.68 -14.86
C GLY A 28 3.28 3.21 -16.09
N VAL A 29 4.27 2.33 -15.89
CA VAL A 29 5.10 1.78 -16.98
C VAL A 29 4.30 0.88 -17.93
N GLU A 30 3.25 0.21 -17.47
CA GLU A 30 2.43 -0.68 -18.30
C GLU A 30 1.43 0.06 -19.21
N GLU A 31 1.03 1.28 -18.87
CA GLU A 31 -0.06 2.00 -19.57
C GLU A 31 0.42 3.25 -20.32
N ASP A 32 1.72 3.59 -20.27
CA ASP A 32 2.29 4.90 -20.69
C ASP A 32 1.46 6.08 -20.17
N GLN A 33 0.77 5.88 -19.05
CA GLN A 33 -0.08 6.86 -18.41
C GLN A 33 0.76 7.65 -17.42
N GLU A 34 0.93 8.93 -17.74
CA GLU A 34 1.40 9.94 -16.81
C GLU A 34 0.24 10.86 -16.46
N ILE A 35 -0.26 10.73 -15.24
CA ILE A 35 -1.29 11.64 -14.71
C ILE A 35 -0.56 12.67 -13.87
N ARG A 36 -0.71 13.96 -14.21
CA ARG A 36 -0.18 15.07 -13.42
C ARG A 36 -1.35 15.90 -12.91
N LEU A 37 -1.47 15.97 -11.59
CA LEU A 37 -2.48 16.78 -10.91
C LEU A 37 -1.79 17.85 -10.10
N ARG A 38 -2.33 19.06 -10.09
CA ARG A 38 -1.80 20.10 -9.22
C ARG A 38 -2.32 19.89 -7.81
N LEU A 39 -1.47 20.06 -6.81
CA LEU A 39 -1.88 19.95 -5.40
C LEU A 39 -2.98 20.96 -5.06
N GLU A 40 -2.94 22.16 -5.65
CA GLU A 40 -3.96 23.21 -5.50
C GLU A 40 -5.34 22.83 -6.04
N SER A 41 -5.41 21.96 -7.06
CA SER A 41 -6.68 21.51 -7.64
C SER A 41 -7.31 20.36 -6.86
N ILE A 42 -6.59 19.72 -5.93
CA ILE A 42 -7.10 18.59 -5.16
C ILE A 42 -7.80 19.13 -3.92
N GLN A 43 -9.14 19.00 -3.87
CA GLN A 43 -9.92 19.37 -2.69
C GLN A 43 -9.86 18.29 -1.61
N ARG A 44 -9.94 17.02 -2.03
CA ARG A 44 -10.04 15.89 -1.11
C ARG A 44 -9.29 14.67 -1.64
N LEU A 45 -8.53 14.01 -0.77
CA LEU A 45 -7.99 12.68 -1.02
C LEU A 45 -8.87 11.63 -0.37
N ILE A 46 -9.33 10.67 -1.16
CA ILE A 46 -10.16 9.57 -0.71
C ILE A 46 -9.36 8.27 -0.72
N LEU A 47 -9.33 7.57 0.41
CA LEU A 47 -8.76 6.23 0.53
C LEU A 47 -9.86 5.21 0.78
N MET A 48 -10.02 4.27 -0.15
CA MET A 48 -11.01 3.21 -0.05
C MET A 48 -10.35 1.83 -0.08
N PRO A 49 -10.92 0.82 0.62
CA PRO A 49 -10.54 -0.56 0.38
C PRO A 49 -11.02 -0.98 -1.01
N GLY A 50 -10.16 -1.67 -1.77
CA GLY A 50 -10.51 -2.22 -3.07
C GLY A 50 -11.39 -3.47 -2.97
N ASP A 51 -12.22 -3.67 -3.98
CA ASP A 51 -13.08 -4.85 -4.16
C ASP A 51 -12.46 -5.77 -5.22
N PRO A 52 -12.29 -7.10 -4.99
CA PRO A 52 -12.69 -7.92 -3.84
C PRO A 52 -11.63 -8.05 -2.73
N ASN A 53 -10.49 -7.36 -2.85
CA ASN A 53 -9.39 -7.53 -1.92
C ASN A 53 -9.20 -6.26 -1.06
N PRO A 54 -9.69 -6.21 0.19
CA PRO A 54 -9.57 -5.04 1.06
C PRO A 54 -8.10 -4.69 1.41
N SER A 55 -7.16 -5.62 1.15
CA SER A 55 -5.71 -5.37 1.28
C SER A 55 -5.16 -4.48 0.16
N ARG A 56 -5.91 -4.28 -0.92
CA ARG A 56 -5.59 -3.45 -2.07
C ARG A 56 -6.30 -2.13 -1.89
N LEU A 57 -5.61 -1.12 -1.36
CA LEU A 57 -6.20 0.20 -1.18
C LEU A 57 -6.29 0.93 -2.53
N ILE A 58 -7.37 1.67 -2.73
CA ILE A 58 -7.61 2.56 -3.86
C ILE A 58 -7.50 3.99 -3.33
N LEU A 59 -6.61 4.77 -3.96
CA LEU A 59 -6.44 6.19 -3.69
C LEU A 59 -7.10 6.97 -4.82
N MET A 60 -7.96 7.91 -4.45
CA MET A 60 -8.63 8.82 -5.36
C MET A 60 -8.44 10.26 -4.91
N ALA A 61 -8.53 11.19 -5.85
CA ALA A 61 -8.56 12.62 -5.59
C ALA A 61 -9.83 13.22 -6.18
N ASP A 62 -10.59 13.92 -5.34
CA ASP A 62 -11.61 14.85 -5.83
C ASP A 62 -10.93 16.16 -6.16
N LEU A 63 -11.17 16.60 -7.39
CA LEU A 63 -10.71 17.86 -7.93
C LEU A 63 -11.73 18.98 -7.66
N ASP A 64 -11.30 20.22 -7.87
CA ASP A 64 -12.11 21.41 -7.71
C ASP A 64 -13.23 21.58 -8.73
N ASP A 65 -13.19 20.80 -9.81
CA ASP A 65 -14.19 20.73 -10.87
C ASP A 65 -15.24 19.61 -10.66
N ASP A 66 -15.39 19.11 -9.42
CA ASP A 66 -16.23 17.97 -9.04
C ASP A 66 -15.85 16.63 -9.73
N THR A 67 -14.66 16.55 -10.34
CA THR A 67 -14.16 15.30 -10.94
C THR A 67 -13.39 14.46 -9.92
N THR A 68 -13.75 13.20 -9.76
CA THR A 68 -12.95 12.22 -8.99
C THR A 68 -11.99 11.47 -9.93
N VAL A 69 -10.69 11.54 -9.66
CA VAL A 69 -9.64 10.83 -10.38
C VAL A 69 -9.05 9.72 -9.53
N ILE A 70 -8.96 8.52 -10.07
CA ILE A 70 -8.27 7.40 -9.41
C ILE A 70 -6.76 7.59 -9.59
N LEU A 71 -6.06 7.78 -8.47
CA LEU A 71 -4.61 8.03 -8.44
C LEU A 71 -3.80 6.73 -8.36
N ALA A 72 -4.26 5.79 -7.56
CA ALA A 72 -3.57 4.52 -7.37
C ALA A 72 -4.57 3.42 -7.07
N GLU A 73 -4.55 2.36 -7.86
CA GLU A 73 -5.29 1.13 -7.58
C GLU A 73 -4.35 0.07 -7.01
N GLY A 74 -4.80 -0.60 -5.96
CA GLY A 74 -4.08 -1.77 -5.44
C GLY A 74 -2.81 -1.43 -4.68
N MET A 75 -2.80 -0.32 -3.95
CA MET A 75 -1.63 0.17 -3.25
C MET A 75 -1.05 -0.87 -2.28
N SER A 76 0.09 -1.46 -2.68
CA SER A 76 0.75 -2.52 -1.91
C SER A 76 1.66 -2.01 -0.80
N ASN A 77 2.07 -0.74 -0.89
CA ASN A 77 3.05 -0.10 0.00
C ASN A 77 2.42 1.06 0.78
N ALA A 78 1.52 0.70 1.70
CA ALA A 78 0.86 1.64 2.61
C ALA A 78 1.85 2.38 3.53
N ARG A 79 3.08 1.85 3.73
CA ARG A 79 4.10 2.47 4.59
C ARG A 79 4.64 3.75 3.97
N ASP A 80 5.09 3.68 2.72
CA ASP A 80 5.65 4.84 2.05
C ASP A 80 4.57 5.90 1.80
N PHE A 81 3.34 5.46 1.52
CA PHE A 81 2.20 6.37 1.42
C PHE A 81 1.88 7.07 2.75
N GLY A 82 1.88 6.33 3.87
CA GLY A 82 1.73 6.93 5.20
C GLY A 82 2.82 7.97 5.51
N ALA A 83 4.04 7.77 5.03
CA ALA A 83 5.12 8.76 5.16
C ALA A 83 4.96 9.97 4.21
N MET A 84 4.20 9.83 3.13
CA MET A 84 3.90 10.89 2.17
C MET A 84 2.77 11.81 2.65
N LEU A 85 1.76 11.28 3.35
CA LEU A 85 0.63 12.05 3.88
C LEU A 85 1.00 13.33 4.65
N PRO A 86 1.92 13.31 5.64
CA PRO A 86 2.29 14.53 6.35
C PRO A 86 2.93 15.57 5.42
N ARG A 87 3.68 15.14 4.39
CA ARG A 87 4.25 16.05 3.38
C ARG A 87 3.17 16.68 2.52
N ILE A 88 2.16 15.91 2.14
CA ILE A 88 1.01 16.44 1.40
C ILE A 88 0.32 17.53 2.23
N ARG A 89 0.11 17.28 3.53
CA ARG A 89 -0.52 18.23 4.46
C ARG A 89 0.33 19.48 4.72
N GLU A 90 1.66 19.37 4.65
CA GLU A 90 2.57 20.52 4.70
C GLU A 90 2.42 21.44 3.48
N PHE A 91 2.27 20.87 2.28
CA PHE A 91 2.14 21.65 1.04
C PHE A 91 0.73 22.18 0.79
N CYS A 92 -0.30 21.44 1.21
CA CYS A 92 -1.69 21.82 1.04
C CYS A 92 -2.46 21.56 2.35
N PRO A 93 -2.46 22.53 3.29
CA PRO A 93 -3.08 22.36 4.60
C PRO A 93 -4.61 22.33 4.55
N ASP A 94 -5.21 22.91 3.51
CA ASP A 94 -6.67 22.99 3.32
C ASP A 94 -7.26 21.71 2.69
N MET A 95 -6.41 20.79 2.24
CA MET A 95 -6.85 19.54 1.63
C MET A 95 -7.54 18.64 2.65
N GLN A 96 -8.71 18.14 2.28
CA GLN A 96 -9.46 17.18 3.10
C GLN A 96 -8.96 15.76 2.87
N PHE A 97 -8.98 14.95 3.92
CA PHE A 97 -8.69 13.52 3.85
C PHE A 97 -9.96 12.77 4.22
N ASP A 98 -10.37 11.83 3.37
CA ASP A 98 -11.48 10.94 3.62
C ASP A 98 -10.97 9.50 3.51
N PRO A 99 -10.89 8.74 4.61
CA PRO A 99 -11.31 9.12 5.96
C PRO A 99 -10.35 10.12 6.62
N PRO A 100 -10.81 10.90 7.62
CA PRO A 100 -9.96 11.88 8.32
C PRO A 100 -8.78 11.21 9.06
N ASP A 101 -8.96 9.97 9.49
CA ASP A 101 -7.95 9.14 10.16
C ASP A 101 -7.21 8.21 9.19
N MET A 102 -6.96 8.67 7.96
CA MET A 102 -6.32 7.89 6.88
C MET A 102 -4.99 7.26 7.32
N GLU A 103 -4.20 7.97 8.12
CA GLU A 103 -2.92 7.47 8.65
C GLU A 103 -3.10 6.24 9.54
N GLU A 104 -4.12 6.24 10.40
CA GLU A 104 -4.44 5.11 11.28
C GLU A 104 -4.91 3.91 10.47
N GLN A 105 -5.73 4.12 9.43
CA GLN A 105 -6.17 3.04 8.55
C GLN A 105 -5.00 2.39 7.80
N LEU A 106 -4.08 3.20 7.27
CA LEU A 106 -2.86 2.69 6.62
C LEU A 106 -2.01 1.89 7.61
N ARG A 107 -1.89 2.37 8.85
CA ARG A 107 -1.17 1.67 9.91
C ARG A 107 -1.84 0.34 10.28
N GLN A 108 -3.16 0.31 10.37
CA GLN A 108 -3.93 -0.92 10.61
C GLN A 108 -3.76 -1.92 9.46
N ALA A 109 -3.83 -1.46 8.20
CA ALA A 109 -3.61 -2.29 7.03
C ALA A 109 -2.21 -2.94 7.03
N LEU A 110 -1.17 -2.18 7.39
CA LEU A 110 0.20 -2.68 7.54
C LEU A 110 0.32 -3.72 8.65
N ASN A 111 -0.30 -3.46 9.80
CA ASN A 111 -0.28 -4.38 10.94
C ASN A 111 -1.01 -5.69 10.63
N ASN A 112 -2.18 -5.63 9.99
CA ASN A 112 -2.94 -6.82 9.59
C ASN A 112 -2.15 -7.67 8.60
N LYS A 113 -1.52 -7.07 7.60
CA LYS A 113 -0.66 -7.79 6.64
C LYS A 113 0.49 -8.51 7.34
N ARG A 114 1.12 -7.86 8.33
CA ARG A 114 2.22 -8.45 9.11
C ARG A 114 1.75 -9.62 9.98
N ALA A 115 0.62 -9.46 10.66
CA ALA A 115 0.03 -10.51 11.50
C ALA A 115 -0.34 -11.75 10.68
N TRP A 116 -0.92 -11.55 9.49
CA TRP A 116 -1.31 -12.64 8.59
C TRP A 116 -0.11 -13.40 8.01
N THR A 117 0.95 -12.66 7.69
CA THR A 117 2.21 -13.23 7.22
C THR A 117 2.85 -14.11 8.31
N LEU A 118 2.86 -13.63 9.56
CA LEU A 118 3.42 -14.37 10.70
C LEU A 118 2.67 -15.68 10.97
N THR A 119 1.34 -15.64 10.91
CA THR A 119 0.49 -16.83 11.13
C THR A 119 0.64 -17.84 10.00
N CYS A 120 0.62 -17.42 8.73
CA CYS A 120 0.79 -18.34 7.60
C CYS A 120 2.16 -19.04 7.61
N TYR A 121 3.25 -18.30 7.83
CA TYR A 121 4.58 -18.91 7.92
C TYR A 121 4.73 -19.78 9.18
N GLY A 122 4.18 -19.35 10.31
CA GLY A 122 4.20 -20.11 11.56
C GLY A 122 3.50 -21.46 11.43
N THR A 123 2.31 -21.50 10.83
CA THR A 123 1.57 -22.74 10.59
C THR A 123 2.31 -23.67 9.63
N PHE A 124 2.89 -23.15 8.56
CA PHE A 124 3.66 -23.97 7.60
C PHE A 124 4.88 -24.62 8.26
N ILE A 125 5.63 -23.87 9.06
CA ILE A 125 6.79 -24.39 9.80
C ILE A 125 6.35 -25.46 10.81
N LEU A 126 5.25 -25.22 11.54
CA LEU A 126 4.70 -26.18 12.50
C LEU A 126 4.35 -27.52 11.82
N VAL A 127 3.70 -27.47 10.65
CA VAL A 127 3.37 -28.67 9.87
C VAL A 127 4.64 -29.41 9.44
N CYS A 128 5.66 -28.69 8.96
CA CYS A 128 6.94 -29.29 8.58
C CYS A 128 7.61 -29.99 9.78
N ILE A 129 7.62 -29.35 10.95
CA ILE A 129 8.17 -29.94 12.18
C ILE A 129 7.38 -31.19 12.57
N LEU A 130 6.05 -31.14 12.50
CA LEU A 130 5.20 -32.26 12.87
C LEU A 130 5.43 -33.47 11.95
N LEU A 131 5.52 -33.24 10.63
CA LEU A 131 5.88 -34.28 9.66
C LEU A 131 7.27 -34.86 9.91
N TYR A 132 8.24 -34.02 10.26
CA TYR A 132 9.59 -34.46 10.59
C TYR A 132 9.63 -35.35 11.85
N VAL A 133 8.87 -34.98 12.89
CA VAL A 133 8.74 -35.80 14.10
C VAL A 133 8.10 -37.15 13.77
N VAL A 134 7.03 -37.18 12.97
CA VAL A 134 6.41 -38.44 12.52
C VAL A 134 7.40 -39.30 11.75
N TYR A 135 8.17 -38.71 10.84
CA TYR A 135 9.23 -39.41 10.12
C TYR A 135 10.27 -40.03 11.06
N LEU A 136 10.75 -39.28 12.06
CA LEU A 136 11.72 -39.78 13.04
C LEU A 136 11.14 -40.95 13.85
N VAL A 137 9.87 -40.88 14.25
CA VAL A 137 9.20 -41.98 14.96
C VAL A 137 9.13 -43.24 14.10
N VAL A 138 8.71 -43.10 12.84
CA VAL A 138 8.63 -44.22 11.89
C VAL A 138 10.02 -44.82 11.63
N ALA A 139 11.02 -43.98 11.39
CA ALA A 139 12.40 -44.42 11.17
C ALA A 139 12.98 -45.12 12.39
N TYR A 140 12.69 -44.62 13.61
CA TYR A 140 13.14 -45.24 14.85
C TYR A 140 12.50 -46.62 15.08
N ILE A 141 11.19 -46.75 14.85
CA ILE A 141 10.49 -48.04 14.94
C ILE A 141 11.03 -49.00 13.87
N GLY A 142 11.22 -48.53 12.64
CA GLY A 142 11.75 -49.33 11.53
C GLY A 142 13.20 -49.76 11.71
N ALA A 143 14.02 -49.00 12.43
CA ALA A 143 15.40 -49.38 12.76
C ALA A 143 15.50 -50.37 13.93
N HIS A 144 14.43 -50.54 14.71
CA HIS A 144 14.35 -51.45 15.86
C HIS A 144 13.54 -52.74 15.58
N HIS A 145 13.05 -52.92 14.34
CA HIS A 145 12.52 -54.18 13.81
C HIS A 145 13.57 -54.85 12.90
#